data_AF-A0A6P0YQL0-F1
#
_entry.id   AF-A0A6P0YQL0-F1
#
_cell.length_a   1.000
_cell.length_b   1.000
_cell.length_c   1.000
_cell.angle_alpha   90.00
_cell.angle_beta   90.00
_cell.angle_gamma   90.00
#
_symmetry.space_group_name_H-M   'P 1'
#
loop_
_entity.id
_entity.type
_entity.pdbx_description
1 polymer ?
#
loop_
_entity_poly.entity_id
_entity_poly.type
_entity_poly.pdbx_seq_one_letter_code
_entity_poly.pdbx_strand_id
1 'polypeptide(L)'
;MYPPVDPIIVEFGPLILRWYGLLMVSAILMGATIASQYVARKGQNPDDFWDMLLWVMIPGFIGARLYYVFIQSPRGEAGLGYYLANPGEILRVWG
;
A
#
# COMPACT_ATOMS: atom_id res chain seq x y z
N MET A 1 -22.20 -13.44 -10.29
CA MET A 1 -22.74 -12.12 -10.65
C MET A 1 -21.55 -11.24 -10.97
N TYR A 2 -21.41 -10.76 -12.21
CA TYR A 2 -20.35 -9.82 -12.56
C TYR A 2 -20.71 -8.46 -11.95
N PRO A 3 -19.81 -7.77 -11.23
CA PRO A 3 -20.12 -6.42 -10.77
C PRO A 3 -20.37 -5.54 -12.01
N PRO A 4 -21.40 -4.67 -12.00
CA PRO A 4 -21.72 -3.81 -13.13
C PRO A 4 -20.69 -2.69 -13.35
N VAL A 5 -19.72 -2.55 -12.45
CA VAL A 5 -18.67 -1.53 -12.50
C VAL A 5 -17.36 -2.22 -12.78
N ASP A 6 -16.71 -1.84 -13.89
CA ASP A 6 -15.36 -2.30 -14.18
C ASP A 6 -14.41 -1.84 -13.07
N PRO A 7 -13.60 -2.75 -12.49
CA PRO A 7 -12.66 -2.39 -11.42
C PRO A 7 -11.51 -1.50 -11.92
N ILE A 8 -11.41 -1.31 -13.23
CA ILE A 8 -10.37 -0.60 -13.94
C ILE A 8 -10.96 0.74 -14.38
N ILE A 9 -10.31 1.83 -13.97
CA ILE A 9 -10.70 3.19 -14.31
C ILE A 9 -10.08 3.57 -15.65
N VAL A 10 -8.77 3.38 -15.77
CA VAL A 10 -7.97 3.70 -16.96
C VAL A 10 -6.83 2.71 -17.09
N GLU A 11 -6.58 2.25 -18.31
CA GLU A 11 -5.42 1.45 -18.68
C GLU A 11 -4.50 2.25 -19.61
N PHE A 12 -3.27 2.51 -19.13
CA PHE A 12 -2.19 3.02 -19.96
C PHE A 12 -1.13 1.93 -20.10
N GLY A 13 -1.33 1.02 -21.06
CA GLY A 13 -0.42 -0.09 -21.32
C GLY A 13 -0.21 -0.99 -20.09
N PRO A 14 1.01 -1.09 -19.52
CA PRO A 14 1.26 -1.90 -18.32
C PRO A 14 0.73 -1.29 -17.01
N LEU A 15 0.27 -0.03 -17.02
CA LEU A 15 -0.25 0.65 -15.85
C LEU A 15 -1.78 0.58 -15.84
N ILE A 16 -2.31 -0.25 -14.94
CA ILE A 16 -3.75 -0.41 -14.72
C ILE A 16 -4.16 0.40 -13.50
N LEU A 17 -4.87 1.51 -13.70
CA LEU A 17 -5.45 2.28 -12.60
C LEU A 17 -6.77 1.62 -12.18
N ARG A 18 -6.84 1.15 -10.93
CA ARG A 18 -8.01 0.47 -10.39
C ARG A 18 -8.72 1.32 -9.33
N TRP A 19 -10.02 1.13 -9.17
CA TRP A 19 -10.84 1.88 -8.20
C TRP A 19 -10.33 1.76 -6.76
N TYR A 20 -9.90 0.57 -6.33
CA TYR A 20 -9.35 0.41 -4.99
C TYR A 20 -8.08 1.26 -4.79
N GLY A 21 -7.25 1.43 -5.82
CA GLY A 21 -6.04 2.24 -5.75
C GLY A 21 -6.40 3.71 -5.56
N LEU A 22 -7.36 4.21 -6.34
CA LEU A 22 -7.85 5.57 -6.21
C LEU A 22 -8.44 5.83 -4.81
N LEU A 23 -9.27 4.91 -4.32
CA LEU A 23 -9.88 5.01 -2.99
C LEU A 23 -8.81 5.01 -1.89
N MET A 24 -7.81 4.13 -1.98
CA MET A 24 -6.70 4.06 -1.00
C MET A 24 -5.89 5.36 -0.98
N VAL A 25 -5.52 5.91 -2.14
CA VAL A 25 -4.79 7.19 -2.22
C VAL A 25 -5.64 8.31 -1.63
N SER A 26 -6.93 8.36 -1.96
CA SER A 26 -7.85 9.37 -1.42
C SER A 26 -7.97 9.28 0.10
N ALA A 27 -8.04 8.07 0.66
CA ALA A 27 -8.12 7.85 2.10
C ALA A 27 -6.83 8.28 2.81
N ILE A 28 -5.66 7.98 2.22
CA ILE A 28 -4.37 8.41 2.77
C ILE A 28 -4.26 9.93 2.77
N LEU A 29 -4.59 10.59 1.66
CA LEU A 29 -4.55 12.06 1.56
C LEU A 29 -5.53 12.73 2.52
N MET A 30 -6.75 12.21 2.62
CA MET A 30 -7.76 12.72 3.55
C MET A 30 -7.32 12.53 5.02
N GLY A 31 -6.79 11.36 5.37
CA GLY A 31 -6.25 11.11 6.70
C GLY A 31 -5.07 12.04 7.02
N ALA A 32 -4.15 12.22 6.08
CA ALA A 32 -2.98 13.06 6.24
C ALA A 32 -3.34 14.55 6.41
N THR A 33 -4.29 15.04 5.63
CA THR A 33 -4.78 16.43 5.74
C THR A 33 -5.51 16.69 7.05
N ILE A 34 -6.33 15.76 7.54
CA ILE A 34 -6.99 15.89 8.85
C ILE A 34 -5.96 15.88 9.98
N ALA A 35 -4.98 14.98 9.90
CA ALA A 35 -3.93 14.88 10.91
C ALA A 35 -3.01 16.12 10.91
N SER A 36 -2.63 16.64 9.74
CA SER A 36 -1.83 17.86 9.65
C SER A 36 -2.59 19.08 10.19
N GLN A 37 -3.90 19.20 9.93
CA GLN A 37 -4.74 20.23 10.54
C GLN A 37 -4.83 20.08 12.07
N TYR A 38 -4.88 18.86 12.59
CA TYR A 38 -4.88 18.61 14.02
C TYR A 38 -3.54 19.00 14.68
N VAL A 39 -2.43 18.69 14.03
CA VAL A 39 -1.07 19.10 14.45
C VAL A 39 -0.92 20.62 14.44
N ALA A 40 -1.41 21.29 13.37
CA ALA A 40 -1.46 22.74 13.27
C ALA A 40 -2.21 23.38 14.45
N ARG A 41 -3.38 22.82 14.80
CA ARG A 41 -4.21 23.29 15.93
C ARG A 41 -3.52 23.13 17.29
N LYS A 42 -2.55 22.21 17.39
CA LYS A 42 -1.71 22.05 18.59
C LYS A 42 -0.47 22.96 18.61
N GLY A 43 -0.31 23.83 17.61
CA GLY A 43 0.82 24.75 17.50
C GLY A 43 2.11 24.09 17.00
N GLN A 44 2.02 22.89 16.42
CA GLN A 44 3.16 22.21 15.80
C GLN A 44 3.18 22.45 14.28
N ASN A 45 4.35 22.31 13.67
CA ASN A 45 4.50 22.52 12.23
C ASN A 45 3.82 21.37 11.45
N PRO A 46 2.83 21.66 10.60
CA PRO A 46 2.16 20.64 9.78
C PRO A 46 3.11 19.93 8.82
N ASP A 47 4.20 20.59 8.43
CA ASP A 47 5.20 20.05 7.51
C ASP A 47 5.93 18.85 8.11
N ASP A 48 6.22 18.88 9.42
CA ASP A 48 6.85 17.76 10.13
C ASP A 48 5.98 16.49 10.03
N PHE A 49 4.65 16.65 10.00
CA PHE A 49 3.74 15.52 9.84
C PHE A 49 3.77 14.94 8.43
N TRP A 50 3.89 15.78 7.40
CA TRP A 50 4.04 15.32 6.01
C TRP A 50 5.37 14.61 5.79
N ASP A 51 6.46 15.11 6.38
CA ASP A 51 7.76 14.43 6.38
C ASP A 51 7.69 13.08 7.10
N MET A 52 7.01 13.03 8.25
CA MET A 52 6.80 11.78 8.98
C MET A 52 5.94 10.79 8.18
N LEU A 53 4.93 11.25 7.45
CA LEU A 53 4.11 10.41 6.59
C LEU A 53 4.95 9.69 5.53
N LEU A 54 5.86 10.42 4.87
CA LEU A 54 6.79 9.82 3.90
C LEU A 54 7.70 8.79 4.57
N TRP A 55 8.23 9.10 5.76
CA TRP A 55 9.06 8.19 6.54
C TRP A 55 8.32 6.94 7.05
N VAL A 56 7.02 7.01 7.30
CA VAL A 56 6.18 5.87 7.70
C VAL A 56 5.76 5.04 6.50
N MET A 57 5.54 5.67 5.36
CA MET A 57 5.08 5.00 4.16
C MET A 57 6.11 3.98 3.62
N ILE A 58 7.40 4.31 3.66
CA ILE A 58 8.50 3.41 3.24
C ILE A 58 8.51 2.08 4.03
N PRO A 59 8.64 2.07 5.37
CA PRO A 59 8.56 0.85 6.15
C PRO A 59 7.17 0.22 6.11
N GLY A 60 6.11 0.99 5.88
CA GLY A 60 4.76 0.46 5.65
C GLY A 60 4.67 -0.45 4.43
N PHE A 61 5.25 -0.03 3.30
CA PHE A 61 5.33 -0.86 2.09
C PHE A 61 6.18 -2.12 2.31
N ILE A 62 7.33 -1.98 2.99
CA ILE A 62 8.19 -3.11 3.35
C ILE A 62 7.43 -4.08 4.25
N GLY A 63 6.78 -3.56 5.30
CA GLY A 63 5.99 -4.33 6.25
C GLY A 63 4.81 -5.06 5.59
N ALA A 64 4.12 -4.42 4.63
CA ALA A 64 3.07 -5.07 3.86
C ALA A 64 3.62 -6.26 3.04
N ARG A 65 4.82 -6.13 2.47
CA ARG A 65 5.46 -7.24 1.75
C ARG A 65 5.89 -8.36 2.70
N LEU A 66 6.48 -8.02 3.84
CA LEU A 66 6.84 -9.00 4.86
C LEU A 66 5.59 -9.70 5.41
N TYR A 67 4.50 -8.99 5.64
CA TYR A 67 3.20 -9.57 6.04
C TYR A 67 2.72 -10.58 5.00
N TYR A 68 2.76 -10.22 3.72
CA TYR A 68 2.40 -11.16 2.65
C TYR A 68 3.25 -12.44 2.71
N VAL A 69 4.57 -12.30 2.84
CA VAL A 69 5.50 -13.44 2.84
C VAL A 69 5.35 -14.31 4.10
N PHE A 70 5.24 -13.72 5.29
CA PHE A 70 5.19 -14.49 6.54
C PHE A 70 3.80 -15.00 6.92
N ILE A 71 2.73 -14.30 6.51
CA ILE A 71 1.38 -14.54 7.01
C ILE A 71 0.43 -14.99 5.90
N GLN A 72 0.56 -14.48 4.68
CA GLN A 72 -0.35 -14.84 3.57
C GLN A 72 0.18 -16.02 2.73
N SER A 73 1.47 -16.03 2.38
CA SER A 73 2.12 -17.13 1.66
C SER A 73 1.99 -18.50 2.31
N PRO A 74 2.14 -18.67 3.65
CA PRO A 74 1.98 -19.98 4.28
C PRO A 74 0.55 -20.53 4.20
N ARG A 75 -0.44 -19.69 3.86
CA ARG A 75 -1.84 -20.09 3.68
C ARG A 75 -2.17 -20.53 2.26
N GLY A 76 -1.28 -20.30 1.28
CA GLY A 76 -1.42 -20.77 -0.10
C GLY A 76 -0.75 -22.14 -0.32
N GLU A 77 -1.09 -22.81 -1.42
CA GLU A 77 -0.68 -24.20 -1.73
C GLU A 77 0.85 -24.44 -1.73
N ALA A 78 1.66 -23.39 -1.92
CA ALA A 78 3.13 -23.47 -1.98
C ALA A 78 3.84 -23.20 -0.63
N GLY A 79 3.12 -22.68 0.37
CA GLY A 79 3.64 -22.41 1.72
C GLY A 79 4.79 -21.39 1.79
N LEU A 80 5.45 -21.30 2.95
CA LEU A 80 6.70 -20.53 3.14
C LEU A 80 7.91 -21.16 2.43
N GLY A 81 7.82 -22.44 2.07
CA GLY A 81 8.92 -23.19 1.43
C GLY A 81 9.30 -22.65 0.05
N TYR A 82 8.33 -22.13 -0.71
CA TYR A 82 8.56 -21.53 -2.03
C TYR A 82 9.44 -20.27 -1.97
N TYR A 83 9.19 -19.38 -0.99
CA TYR A 83 9.97 -18.15 -0.82
C TYR A 83 11.35 -18.38 -0.22
N LEU A 84 11.51 -19.43 0.60
CA LEU A 84 12.83 -19.86 1.10
C LEU A 84 13.68 -20.48 -0.01
N ALA A 85 13.07 -21.15 -0.99
CA ALA A 85 13.76 -21.71 -2.15
C ALA A 85 14.14 -20.63 -3.20
N ASN A 86 13.36 -19.54 -3.29
CA ASN A 86 13.60 -18.45 -4.23
C ASN A 86 13.53 -17.07 -3.54
N PRO A 87 14.57 -16.68 -2.77
CA PRO A 87 14.55 -15.44 -2.01
C PRO A 87 14.41 -14.18 -2.88
N GLY A 88 14.76 -14.23 -4.17
CA GLY A 88 14.58 -13.13 -5.10
C GLY A 88 13.11 -12.77 -5.40
N GLU A 89 12.18 -13.71 -5.23
CA GLU A 89 10.74 -13.47 -5.46
C GLU A 89 10.11 -12.63 -4.35
N ILE A 90 10.76 -12.54 -3.18
CA ILE A 90 10.34 -11.66 -2.08
C ILE A 90 10.33 -10.20 -2.54
N LEU A 91 11.26 -9.81 -3.40
CA LEU A 91 11.38 -8.44 -3.92
C LEU A 91 10.57 -8.19 -5.20
N ARG A 92 9.99 -9.22 -5.81
CA ARG A 92 9.11 -9.06 -6.97
C ARG A 92 7.76 -8.54 -6.49
N VAL A 93 7.60 -7.22 -6.53
CA VAL A 93 6.32 -6.54 -6.27
C VAL A 93 5.42 -6.54 -7.52
N TRP A 94 5.99 -6.91 -8.66
CA TRP A 94 5.32 -7.06 -9.95
C TRP A 94 5.36 -8.53 -10.38
N GLY A 95 4.17 -9.12 -10.50
CA GLY A 95 3.92 -10.49 -10.95
C GLY A 95 2.54 -10.58 -11.56
#